data_AF-A0AAN8GY39-F1
#
_entry.id   AF-A0AAN8GY39-F1
#
_cell.length_a   1.000
_cell.length_b   1.000
_cell.length_c   1.000
_cell.angle_alpha   90.00
_cell.angle_beta   90.00
_cell.angle_gamma   90.00
#
_symmetry.space_group_name_H-M   'P 1'
#
loop_
_entity.id
_entity.type
_entity.pdbx_description
1 polymer ?
#
loop_
_entity_poly.entity_id
_entity_poly.type
_entity_poly.pdbx_seq_one_letter_code
_entity_poly.pdbx_strand_id
1 'polypeptide(L)'
;MAPAAEEITWTYTGLVGQTEWSEYFPDCAGNAQSPVEVVTTQTKYDPSLLPLTPLGYSQHGNKPFAMYNNGHTAVIELPEWMGLGGLPWLYTAVQMHLHWGSGGPSHGGGEHTVNGMSADAELHVVHYNSELYPNMSKAMTQSDGLAVLGILIVTGEETNLAFNNILNSLGRIRHADQKMFIPAFDVQTLLPEDLGRYFRYNGSLTTPPCHQSVTWTLFNERIQISPAQLLKLETILYSSKAEDRDRMLLQDNYRTTQPLNHRVVFASFSAESGRELTSGEVTAIVIGVMCGCVGLAVIIRFIVKTIRFFTLLHRESVVVNSSTSSWDVLPSSRPAPMSRMKELEEEKKQDMALNSTCEAGKKEEPSPSPQTDP
;
A
#
# COMPACT_ATOMS: atom_id res chain seq x y z
N MET A 1 -28.33 12.82 43.89
CA MET A 1 -27.14 12.77 43.02
C MET A 1 -27.61 12.24 41.69
N ALA A 2 -27.56 13.05 40.63
CA ALA A 2 -27.74 12.53 39.28
C ALA A 2 -26.60 11.53 39.03
N PRO A 3 -26.84 10.38 38.38
CA PRO A 3 -25.76 9.51 37.95
C PRO A 3 -24.82 10.37 37.08
N ALA A 4 -23.52 10.30 37.34
CA ALA A 4 -22.53 10.89 36.45
C ALA A 4 -22.83 10.34 35.05
N ALA A 5 -22.94 11.24 34.05
CA ALA A 5 -23.11 10.81 32.67
C ALA A 5 -21.96 9.84 32.37
N GLU A 6 -22.33 8.62 31.97
CA GLU A 6 -21.36 7.59 31.60
C GLU A 6 -20.50 8.15 30.46
N GLU A 7 -19.19 8.32 30.70
CA GLU A 7 -18.28 8.83 29.66
C GLU A 7 -18.28 7.82 28.51
N ILE A 8 -18.81 8.25 27.36
CA ILE A 8 -18.88 7.41 26.17
C ILE A 8 -17.46 7.05 25.75
N THR A 9 -17.11 5.77 25.88
CA THR A 9 -15.82 5.23 25.47
C THR A 9 -15.93 4.72 24.04
N TRP A 10 -15.16 5.31 23.12
CA TRP A 10 -15.12 4.90 21.71
C TRP A 10 -14.08 3.81 21.50
N THR A 11 -14.24 3.03 20.43
CA THR A 11 -13.27 2.02 19.97
C THR A 11 -13.16 2.08 18.44
N TYR A 12 -12.19 1.39 17.85
CA TYR A 12 -12.11 1.27 16.38
C TYR A 12 -13.18 0.30 15.81
N THR A 13 -13.57 -0.70 16.59
CA THR A 13 -14.59 -1.71 16.26
C THR A 13 -15.48 -1.99 17.47
N GLY A 14 -16.69 -2.51 17.27
CA GLY A 14 -17.62 -2.87 18.35
C GLY A 14 -18.75 -1.86 18.54
N LEU A 15 -19.24 -1.71 19.78
CA LEU A 15 -20.47 -0.97 20.10
C LEU A 15 -20.40 0.53 19.79
N VAL A 16 -19.26 1.16 20.02
CA VAL A 16 -18.97 2.55 19.64
C VAL A 16 -17.76 2.54 18.71
N GLY A 17 -17.83 1.69 17.69
CA GLY A 17 -16.84 1.55 16.64
C GLY A 17 -16.82 2.75 15.71
N GLN A 18 -15.86 2.77 14.79
CA GLN A 18 -15.69 3.91 13.88
C GLN A 18 -16.90 4.17 12.96
N THR A 19 -17.72 3.16 12.69
CA THR A 19 -18.98 3.28 11.94
C THR A 19 -20.07 4.01 12.73
N GLU A 20 -19.99 3.96 14.07
CA GLU A 20 -20.96 4.56 14.99
C GLU A 20 -20.46 5.90 15.56
N TRP A 21 -19.18 6.27 15.37
CA TRP A 21 -18.62 7.50 15.95
C TRP A 21 -19.47 8.74 15.68
N SER A 22 -20.05 8.87 14.49
CA SER A 22 -20.89 10.03 14.14
C SER A 22 -22.16 10.19 14.98
N GLU A 23 -22.67 9.11 15.58
CA GLU A 23 -23.86 9.14 16.43
C GLU A 23 -23.57 9.81 17.78
N TYR A 24 -22.33 9.66 18.28
CA TYR A 24 -21.89 10.15 19.58
C TYR A 24 -21.00 11.39 19.50
N PHE A 25 -20.29 11.54 18.38
CA PHE A 25 -19.35 12.61 18.08
C PHE A 25 -19.72 13.22 16.71
N PRO A 26 -20.64 14.20 16.66
CA PRO A 26 -21.23 14.67 15.40
C PRO A 26 -20.23 15.16 14.36
N ASP A 27 -19.11 15.75 14.81
CA ASP A 27 -18.02 16.21 13.94
C ASP A 27 -17.40 15.06 13.12
N CYS A 28 -17.51 13.80 13.55
CA CYS A 28 -17.05 12.63 12.81
C CYS A 28 -17.86 12.38 11.51
N ALA A 29 -19.06 12.97 11.35
CA ALA A 29 -19.81 12.99 10.09
C ALA A 29 -19.50 14.22 9.21
N GLY A 30 -18.47 15.00 9.56
CA GLY A 30 -18.06 16.16 8.78
C GLY A 30 -17.65 15.83 7.34
N ASN A 31 -17.68 16.83 6.47
CA ASN A 31 -17.32 16.64 5.05
C ASN A 31 -15.81 16.76 4.78
N ALA A 32 -15.02 17.21 5.74
CA ALA A 32 -13.57 17.39 5.64
C ALA A 32 -12.81 16.44 6.58
N GLN A 33 -13.24 15.18 6.64
CA GLN A 33 -12.66 14.18 7.54
C GLN A 33 -11.34 13.60 7.01
N SER A 34 -10.56 13.01 7.91
CA SER A 34 -9.31 12.29 7.68
C SER A 34 -9.40 10.89 8.29
N PRO A 35 -8.58 9.92 7.84
CA PRO A 35 -7.59 10.01 6.76
C PRO A 35 -8.25 10.03 5.36
N VAL A 36 -7.47 10.27 4.31
CA VAL A 36 -7.95 10.21 2.92
C VAL A 36 -7.05 9.33 2.06
N GLU A 37 -7.58 8.83 0.95
CA GLU A 37 -6.77 8.29 -0.14
C GLU A 37 -6.13 9.43 -0.95
N VAL A 38 -4.81 9.39 -1.11
CA VAL A 38 -4.07 10.27 -2.01
C VAL A 38 -3.90 9.58 -3.36
N VAL A 39 -4.73 9.98 -4.32
CA VAL A 39 -4.58 9.58 -5.72
C VAL A 39 -3.60 10.54 -6.40
N THR A 40 -2.36 10.11 -6.60
CA THR A 40 -1.25 11.00 -7.00
C THR A 40 -1.52 11.70 -8.34
N THR A 41 -2.20 11.04 -9.27
CA THR A 41 -2.60 11.61 -10.58
C THR A 41 -3.66 12.71 -10.48
N GLN A 42 -4.36 12.82 -9.35
CA GLN A 42 -5.36 13.86 -9.10
C GLN A 42 -4.84 14.99 -8.20
N THR A 43 -3.61 14.86 -7.68
CA THR A 43 -3.00 15.92 -6.87
C THR A 43 -2.67 17.14 -7.73
N LYS A 44 -2.70 18.32 -7.11
CA LYS A 44 -2.30 19.57 -7.77
C LYS A 44 -0.94 20.02 -7.25
N TYR A 45 0.02 20.14 -8.14
CA TYR A 45 1.31 20.74 -7.79
C TYR A 45 1.11 22.19 -7.36
N ASP A 46 1.64 22.54 -6.19
CA ASP A 46 1.66 23.91 -5.67
C ASP A 46 3.11 24.33 -5.37
N PRO A 47 3.71 25.19 -6.21
CA PRO A 47 5.09 25.63 -6.03
C PRO A 47 5.30 26.56 -4.83
N SER A 48 4.22 27.01 -4.16
CA SER A 48 4.31 27.81 -2.94
C SER A 48 4.54 26.95 -1.68
N LEU A 49 4.37 25.63 -1.79
CA LEU A 49 4.63 24.69 -0.70
C LEU A 49 6.14 24.53 -0.49
N LEU A 50 6.65 25.21 0.54
CA LEU A 50 8.05 25.15 0.93
C LEU A 50 8.37 23.86 1.70
N PRO A 51 9.64 23.38 1.68
CA PRO A 51 10.06 22.30 2.56
C PRO A 51 9.75 22.61 4.02
N LEU A 52 9.25 21.61 4.74
CA LEU A 52 9.00 21.74 6.17
C LEU A 52 10.31 21.86 6.93
N THR A 53 10.30 22.65 8.01
CA THR A 53 11.49 22.85 8.86
C THR A 53 11.18 22.39 10.29
N PRO A 54 11.56 21.17 10.68
CA PRO A 54 11.48 20.72 12.07
C PRO A 54 12.40 21.58 12.95
N LEU A 55 11.86 22.13 14.04
CA LEU A 55 12.58 23.00 14.96
C LEU A 55 12.87 22.22 16.23
N GLY A 56 14.14 22.08 16.61
CA GLY A 56 14.54 21.43 17.87
C GLY A 56 14.39 19.90 17.91
N TYR A 57 13.99 19.25 16.82
CA TYR A 57 13.76 17.79 16.77
C TYR A 57 15.03 16.96 17.03
N SER A 58 16.18 17.47 16.61
CA SER A 58 17.50 16.87 16.86
C SER A 58 18.08 17.22 18.24
N GLN A 59 17.40 18.06 19.04
CA GLN A 59 17.86 18.43 20.37
C GLN A 59 17.37 17.42 21.42
N HIS A 60 18.21 16.43 21.70
CA HIS A 60 17.89 15.30 22.58
C HIS A 60 18.73 15.24 23.87
N GLY A 61 19.45 16.32 24.21
CA GLY A 61 20.33 16.37 25.40
C GLY A 61 19.63 16.79 26.71
N ASN A 62 18.31 17.01 26.70
CA ASN A 62 17.65 17.82 27.72
C ASN A 62 16.88 17.02 28.79
N LYS A 63 15.79 16.33 28.42
CA LYS A 63 14.86 15.68 29.36
C LYS A 63 14.26 14.41 28.75
N PRO A 64 14.03 13.35 29.56
CA PRO A 64 13.37 12.15 29.07
C PRO A 64 11.95 12.46 28.55
N PHE A 65 11.48 11.67 27.58
CA PHE A 65 10.13 11.79 27.06
C PHE A 65 9.19 10.89 27.85
N ALA A 66 7.98 11.38 28.09
CA ALA A 66 6.93 10.57 28.67
C ALA A 66 6.30 9.71 27.56
N MET A 67 6.16 8.42 27.81
CA MET A 67 5.56 7.45 26.89
C MET A 67 4.48 6.68 27.63
N TYR A 68 3.30 6.52 27.02
CA TYR A 68 2.18 5.81 27.65
C TYR A 68 1.29 5.11 26.63
N ASN A 69 0.57 4.09 27.10
CA ASN A 69 -0.49 3.44 26.34
C ASN A 69 -1.83 4.04 26.79
N ASN A 70 -2.55 4.69 25.88
CA ASN A 70 -3.85 5.31 26.19
C ASN A 70 -5.05 4.39 25.89
N GLY A 71 -4.82 3.10 25.65
CA GLY A 71 -5.83 2.13 25.22
C GLY A 71 -6.13 2.15 23.71
N HIS A 72 -5.60 3.14 22.97
CA HIS A 72 -5.81 3.30 21.53
C HIS A 72 -4.50 3.33 20.73
N THR A 73 -3.39 3.76 21.33
CA THR A 73 -2.07 3.83 20.73
C THR A 73 -0.98 3.99 21.80
N ALA A 74 0.29 3.81 21.40
CA ALA A 74 1.43 4.30 22.17
C ALA A 74 1.68 5.78 21.85
N VAL A 75 1.54 6.63 22.87
CA VAL A 75 1.77 8.07 22.77
C VAL A 75 3.11 8.43 23.39
N ILE A 76 3.87 9.29 22.71
CA ILE A 76 5.09 9.91 23.23
C ILE A 76 4.82 11.43 23.31
N GLU A 77 4.89 12.00 24.50
CA GLU A 77 4.78 13.45 24.71
C GLU A 77 6.06 14.12 24.21
N LEU A 78 5.90 15.12 23.33
CA LEU A 78 6.99 15.90 22.79
C LEU A 78 7.14 17.22 23.56
N PRO A 79 8.37 17.68 23.79
CA PRO A 79 8.62 18.89 24.56
C PRO A 79 8.29 20.16 23.78
N GLU A 80 7.87 21.22 24.48
CA GLU A 80 7.42 22.49 23.88
C GLU A 80 8.51 23.28 23.11
N TRP A 81 9.80 22.93 23.28
CA TRP A 81 10.88 23.52 22.46
C TRP A 81 10.95 22.91 21.06
N MET A 82 10.24 21.81 20.80
CA MET A 82 10.08 21.24 19.48
C MET A 82 8.91 21.90 18.75
N GLY A 83 9.07 22.11 17.46
CA GLY A 83 8.03 22.73 16.63
C GLY A 83 8.25 22.53 15.15
N LEU A 84 7.42 23.21 14.37
CA LEU A 84 7.38 23.09 12.93
C LEU A 84 7.29 24.49 12.31
N GLY A 85 8.26 24.80 11.46
CA GLY A 85 8.23 25.92 10.51
C GLY A 85 7.95 25.44 9.08
N GLY A 86 7.80 26.39 8.15
CA GLY A 86 7.40 26.09 6.76
C GLY A 86 5.89 26.02 6.55
N LEU A 87 5.12 26.44 7.56
CA LEU A 87 3.68 26.70 7.52
C LEU A 87 3.42 28.20 7.72
N PRO A 88 2.19 28.70 7.47
CA PRO A 88 1.88 30.12 7.64
C PRO A 88 2.07 30.66 9.07
N TRP A 89 2.06 29.78 10.07
CA TRP A 89 2.30 30.10 11.49
C TRP A 89 3.35 29.19 12.09
N LEU A 90 3.85 29.56 13.26
CA LEU A 90 4.63 28.66 14.09
C LEU A 90 3.73 27.65 14.79
N TYR A 91 4.10 26.37 14.69
CA TYR A 91 3.41 25.27 15.36
C TYR A 91 4.33 24.61 16.39
N THR A 92 3.85 24.44 17.63
CA THR A 92 4.59 23.73 18.69
C THR A 92 4.18 22.27 18.73
N ALA A 93 5.15 21.37 18.81
CA ALA A 93 4.92 19.93 18.91
C ALA A 93 4.26 19.57 20.25
N VAL A 94 3.36 18.59 20.24
CA VAL A 94 2.65 18.12 21.43
C VAL A 94 2.97 16.68 21.74
N GLN A 95 2.79 15.82 20.74
CA GLN A 95 2.96 14.39 20.88
C GLN A 95 3.20 13.74 19.52
N MET A 96 3.70 12.51 19.56
CA MET A 96 3.62 11.60 18.44
C MET A 96 3.02 10.26 18.86
N HIS A 97 2.38 9.58 17.91
CA HIS A 97 1.73 8.29 18.11
C HIS A 97 1.71 7.48 16.83
N LEU A 98 1.41 6.18 16.92
CA LEU A 98 1.43 5.26 15.79
C LEU A 98 0.06 4.61 15.55
N HIS A 99 -0.20 4.28 14.30
CA HIS A 99 -1.29 3.42 13.84
C HIS A 99 -0.69 2.20 13.16
N TRP A 100 -1.25 1.01 13.41
CA TRP A 100 -0.78 -0.26 12.87
C TRP A 100 -1.94 -1.26 12.74
N GLY A 101 -1.71 -2.31 11.95
CA GLY A 101 -2.68 -3.37 11.70
C GLY A 101 -2.53 -4.56 12.64
N SER A 102 -3.10 -5.69 12.24
CA SER A 102 -2.99 -6.97 12.95
C SER A 102 -1.99 -7.97 12.33
N GLY A 103 -1.25 -7.56 11.28
CA GLY A 103 -0.25 -8.40 10.59
C GLY A 103 -0.85 -9.47 9.67
N GLY A 104 -2.16 -9.39 9.38
CA GLY A 104 -2.86 -10.33 8.50
C GLY A 104 -2.57 -10.12 7.00
N PRO A 105 -2.66 -11.17 6.17
CA PRO A 105 -2.49 -11.02 4.73
C PRO A 105 -3.56 -10.08 4.15
N SER A 106 -3.14 -9.04 3.43
CA SER A 106 -3.99 -7.97 2.85
C SER A 106 -4.46 -6.88 3.82
N HIS A 107 -3.98 -6.84 5.07
CA HIS A 107 -4.31 -5.78 6.03
C HIS A 107 -3.08 -4.89 6.24
N GLY A 108 -3.10 -3.70 5.65
CA GLY A 108 -2.19 -2.63 6.07
C GLY A 108 -2.57 -2.12 7.46
N GLY A 109 -1.78 -1.18 7.97
CA GLY A 109 -2.00 -0.53 9.26
C GLY A 109 -1.89 0.99 9.25
N GLY A 110 -1.47 1.58 8.12
CA GLY A 110 -1.51 3.02 7.94
C GLY A 110 -2.95 3.53 7.75
N GLU A 111 -3.21 4.75 8.23
CA GLU A 111 -4.52 5.40 8.12
C GLU A 111 -4.70 5.95 6.69
N HIS A 112 -3.70 6.68 6.18
CA HIS A 112 -3.69 7.16 4.81
C HIS A 112 -3.32 6.06 3.82
N THR A 113 -3.88 6.17 2.61
CA THR A 113 -3.48 5.34 1.48
C THR A 113 -2.98 6.20 0.34
N VAL A 114 -2.08 5.65 -0.48
CA VAL A 114 -1.57 6.32 -1.68
C VAL A 114 -1.80 5.40 -2.87
N ASN A 115 -2.59 5.86 -3.85
CA ASN A 115 -3.01 5.09 -5.02
C ASN A 115 -3.58 3.70 -4.66
N GLY A 116 -4.55 3.67 -3.73
CA GLY A 116 -5.16 2.44 -3.24
C GLY A 116 -4.28 1.55 -2.36
N MET A 117 -3.02 1.90 -2.12
CA MET A 117 -2.10 1.09 -1.31
C MET A 117 -1.98 1.66 0.11
N SER A 118 -2.31 0.84 1.10
CA SER A 118 -2.01 1.11 2.51
C SER A 118 -0.53 0.86 2.82
N ALA A 119 -0.05 1.45 3.91
CA ALA A 119 1.26 1.17 4.51
C ALA A 119 1.09 0.19 5.69
N ASP A 120 2.18 -0.38 6.20
CA ASP A 120 2.10 -1.36 7.29
C ASP A 120 1.82 -0.68 8.65
N ALA A 121 2.26 0.56 8.80
CA ALA A 121 1.96 1.43 9.94
C ALA A 121 2.02 2.90 9.50
N GLU A 122 1.60 3.80 10.37
CA GLU A 122 1.72 5.25 10.16
C GLU A 122 2.08 5.96 11.47
N LEU A 123 3.07 6.84 11.41
CA LEU A 123 3.46 7.72 12.51
C LEU A 123 2.80 9.08 12.31
N HIS A 124 2.14 9.57 13.35
CA HIS A 124 1.60 10.91 13.43
C HIS A 124 2.41 11.77 14.39
N VAL A 125 2.85 12.94 13.93
CA VAL A 125 3.47 13.96 14.79
C VAL A 125 2.57 15.19 14.85
N VAL A 126 1.99 15.41 16.03
CA VAL A 126 0.92 16.38 16.26
C VAL A 126 1.49 17.68 16.80
N HIS A 127 1.06 18.78 16.19
CA HIS A 127 1.39 20.13 16.60
C HIS A 127 0.13 20.98 16.74
N TYR A 128 0.22 22.04 17.54
CA TYR A 128 -0.80 23.08 17.59
C TYR A 128 -0.21 24.45 17.23
N ASN A 129 -1.05 25.31 16.66
CA ASN A 129 -0.71 26.68 16.30
C ASN A 129 -0.54 27.50 17.58
N SER A 130 0.71 27.57 18.06
CA SER A 130 1.07 28.27 19.29
C SER A 130 1.24 29.77 19.11
N GLU A 131 1.25 30.24 17.86
CA GLU A 131 1.23 31.66 17.53
C GLU A 131 -0.15 32.28 17.79
N LEU A 132 -1.23 31.54 17.50
CA LEU A 132 -2.61 32.02 17.66
C LEU A 132 -3.30 31.53 18.93
N TYR A 133 -2.94 30.34 19.44
CA TYR A 133 -3.66 29.70 20.54
C TYR A 133 -2.75 29.41 21.74
N PRO A 134 -3.26 29.56 22.98
CA PRO A 134 -2.44 29.38 24.17
C PRO A 134 -2.13 27.90 24.50
N ASN A 135 -2.86 26.95 23.91
CA ASN A 135 -2.65 25.51 24.10
C ASN A 135 -3.42 24.70 23.05
N MET A 136 -3.08 23.41 22.94
CA MET A 136 -3.72 22.46 22.03
C MET A 136 -5.25 22.37 22.25
N SER A 137 -5.74 22.39 23.49
CA SER A 137 -7.17 22.24 23.78
C SER A 137 -8.01 23.38 23.19
N LYS A 138 -7.47 24.62 23.15
CA LYS A 138 -8.12 25.73 22.45
C LYS A 138 -7.96 25.63 20.94
N ALA A 139 -6.78 25.23 20.47
CA ALA A 139 -6.50 25.11 19.05
C ALA A 139 -7.31 23.99 18.36
N MET A 140 -7.56 22.85 19.03
CA MET A 140 -8.13 21.66 18.40
C MET A 140 -9.56 21.81 17.86
N THR A 141 -10.23 22.92 18.15
CA THR A 141 -11.58 23.23 17.65
C THR A 141 -11.58 24.29 16.54
N GLN A 142 -10.39 24.77 16.15
CA GLN A 142 -10.20 25.88 15.21
C GLN A 142 -9.62 25.36 13.90
N SER A 143 -10.07 25.89 12.76
CA SER A 143 -9.72 25.38 11.43
C SER A 143 -8.23 25.43 11.08
N ASP A 144 -7.48 26.32 11.73
CA ASP A 144 -6.03 26.54 11.59
C ASP A 144 -5.25 26.06 12.83
N GLY A 145 -5.92 25.33 13.72
CA GLY A 145 -5.44 25.07 15.06
C GLY A 145 -4.38 23.97 15.15
N LEU A 146 -4.44 22.95 14.30
CA LEU A 146 -3.50 21.82 14.35
C LEU A 146 -2.76 21.63 13.02
N ALA A 147 -1.52 21.17 13.13
CA ALA A 147 -0.76 20.65 12.01
C ALA A 147 -0.25 19.24 12.36
N VAL A 148 -0.52 18.27 11.49
CA VAL A 148 -0.10 16.88 11.71
C VAL A 148 0.77 16.42 10.56
N LEU A 149 1.92 15.84 10.90
CA LEU A 149 2.78 15.14 9.96
C LEU A 149 2.38 13.68 9.94
N GLY A 150 2.06 13.15 8.76
CA GLY A 150 1.84 11.73 8.49
C GLY A 150 3.08 11.13 7.83
N ILE A 151 3.64 10.10 8.44
CA ILE A 151 4.79 9.35 7.94
C ILE A 151 4.36 7.91 7.75
N LEU A 152 4.24 7.49 6.49
CA LEU A 152 3.91 6.11 6.15
C LEU A 152 5.12 5.20 6.42
N ILE A 153 4.87 4.10 7.12
CA ILE A 153 5.88 3.11 7.49
C ILE A 153 5.59 1.82 6.74
N VAL A 154 6.62 1.28 6.09
CA VAL A 154 6.57 -0.02 5.41
C VAL A 154 7.62 -0.97 5.96
N THR A 155 7.42 -2.25 5.70
CA THR A 155 8.33 -3.30 6.11
C THR A 155 9.49 -3.38 5.12
N GLY A 156 10.70 -3.19 5.62
CA GLY A 156 11.95 -3.40 4.91
C GLY A 156 12.74 -4.57 5.50
N GLU A 157 13.91 -4.87 4.94
CA GLU A 157 14.78 -5.95 5.45
C GLU A 157 15.55 -5.53 6.71
N GLU A 158 15.92 -4.25 6.79
CA GLU A 158 16.83 -3.72 7.80
C GLU A 158 16.12 -3.21 9.06
N THR A 159 16.82 -3.31 10.19
CA THR A 159 16.33 -2.74 11.45
C THR A 159 16.54 -1.23 11.46
N ASN A 160 15.47 -0.47 11.65
CA ASN A 160 15.54 0.98 11.77
C ASN A 160 15.89 1.39 13.20
N LEU A 161 17.11 1.88 13.40
CA LEU A 161 17.60 2.23 14.73
C LEU A 161 16.86 3.41 15.37
N ALA A 162 16.27 4.32 14.58
CA ALA A 162 15.54 5.47 15.10
C ALA A 162 14.32 5.05 15.96
N PHE A 163 13.66 3.95 15.57
CA PHE A 163 12.49 3.43 16.28
C PHE A 163 12.83 2.63 17.55
N ASN A 164 14.10 2.31 17.81
CA ASN A 164 14.47 1.41 18.91
C ASN A 164 14.06 1.94 20.28
N ASN A 165 14.18 3.25 20.53
CA ASN A 165 13.81 3.84 21.82
C ASN A 165 12.31 3.68 22.12
N ILE A 166 11.48 3.70 21.07
CA ILE A 166 10.03 3.49 21.16
C ILE A 166 9.73 1.99 21.27
N LEU A 167 10.13 1.20 20.27
CA LEU A 167 9.71 -0.19 20.12
C LEU A 167 10.26 -1.12 21.21
N ASN A 168 11.45 -0.85 21.75
CA ASN A 168 12.00 -1.63 22.85
C ASN A 168 11.35 -1.29 24.21
N SER A 169 10.62 -0.17 24.29
CA SER A 169 9.95 0.30 25.50
C SER A 169 8.51 -0.17 25.61
N LEU A 170 7.89 -0.62 24.50
CA LEU A 170 6.48 -1.08 24.46
C LEU A 170 6.15 -2.13 25.52
N GLY A 171 7.08 -3.05 25.80
CA GLY A 171 6.91 -4.09 26.81
C GLY A 171 6.71 -3.60 28.24
N ARG A 172 6.95 -2.31 28.51
CA ARG A 172 6.78 -1.66 29.83
C ARG A 172 5.47 -0.89 29.98
N ILE A 173 4.72 -0.70 28.89
CA ILE A 173 3.41 -0.04 28.86
C ILE A 173 2.36 -0.92 28.19
N ARG A 174 2.42 -2.23 28.47
CA ARG A 174 1.60 -3.25 27.82
C ARG A 174 0.10 -2.96 27.91
N HIS A 175 -0.38 -2.47 29.04
CA HIS A 175 -1.80 -2.25 29.27
C HIS A 175 -2.15 -0.76 29.22
N ALA A 176 -3.41 -0.45 28.93
CA ALA A 176 -3.91 0.91 28.95
C ALA A 176 -3.64 1.59 30.31
N ASP A 177 -3.46 2.91 30.26
CA ASP A 177 -3.09 3.80 31.37
C ASP A 177 -1.68 3.61 31.95
N GLN A 178 -0.90 2.63 31.46
CA GLN A 178 0.49 2.49 31.86
C GLN A 178 1.35 3.58 31.22
N LYS A 179 2.18 4.23 32.04
CA LYS A 179 3.06 5.34 31.65
C LYS A 179 4.49 5.11 32.15
N MET A 180 5.47 5.55 31.37
CA MET A 180 6.88 5.52 31.72
C MET A 180 7.64 6.70 31.11
N PHE A 181 8.93 6.81 31.46
CA PHE A 181 9.86 7.74 30.82
C PHE A 181 10.88 6.99 29.98
N ILE A 182 11.03 7.36 28.72
CA ILE A 182 12.09 6.89 27.82
C ILE A 182 13.21 7.93 27.72
N PRO A 183 14.47 7.53 27.47
CA PRO A 183 15.54 8.48 27.18
C PRO A 183 15.16 9.39 26.00
N ALA A 184 15.59 10.65 26.06
CA ALA A 184 15.47 11.55 24.92
C ALA A 184 16.27 11.00 23.73
N PHE A 185 15.76 11.22 22.53
CA PHE A 185 16.41 10.79 21.29
C PHE A 185 16.11 11.77 20.17
N ASP A 186 16.87 11.66 19.08
CA ASP A 186 16.71 12.51 17.92
C ASP A 186 15.42 12.16 17.15
N VAL A 187 14.38 12.96 17.32
CA VAL A 187 13.07 12.77 16.67
C VAL A 187 13.17 13.02 15.17
N GLN A 188 14.14 13.81 14.71
CA GLN A 188 14.35 14.06 13.28
C GLN A 188 14.67 12.77 12.52
N THR A 189 15.31 11.79 13.18
CA THR A 189 15.61 10.48 12.58
C THR A 189 14.37 9.60 12.35
N LEU A 190 13.20 9.98 12.87
CA LEU A 190 11.91 9.35 12.59
C LEU A 190 11.19 9.97 11.38
N LEU A 191 11.76 11.01 10.77
CA LEU A 191 11.19 11.66 9.60
C LEU A 191 11.93 11.19 8.33
N PRO A 192 11.30 11.28 7.14
CA PRO A 192 11.97 10.97 5.89
C PRO A 192 13.15 11.90 5.61
N GLU A 193 14.07 11.49 4.74
CA GLU A 193 15.22 12.32 4.37
C GLU A 193 14.79 13.55 3.56
N ASP A 194 13.87 13.37 2.60
CA ASP A 194 13.34 14.47 1.78
C ASP A 194 12.04 15.06 2.36
N LEU A 195 12.21 16.07 3.22
CA LEU A 195 11.09 16.84 3.78
C LEU A 195 10.47 17.84 2.79
N GLY A 196 11.02 17.94 1.57
CA GLY A 196 10.52 18.78 0.49
C GLY A 196 9.43 18.12 -0.35
N ARG A 197 9.25 16.79 -0.28
CA ARG A 197 8.26 16.03 -1.05
C ARG A 197 7.13 15.50 -0.18
N TYR A 198 5.99 16.17 -0.23
CA TYR A 198 4.83 15.83 0.57
C TYR A 198 3.52 16.22 -0.12
N PHE A 199 2.42 15.70 0.43
CA PHE A 199 1.06 16.08 0.11
C PHE A 199 0.47 16.94 1.22
N ARG A 200 -0.31 17.96 0.86
CA ARG A 200 -0.94 18.92 1.77
C ARG A 200 -2.45 18.96 1.55
N TYR A 201 -3.22 18.86 2.62
CA TYR A 201 -4.68 19.06 2.57
C TYR A 201 -5.26 19.46 3.93
N ASN A 202 -6.45 20.05 3.93
CA ASN A 202 -7.21 20.34 5.15
C ASN A 202 -8.10 19.15 5.51
N GLY A 203 -8.02 18.70 6.76
CA GLY A 203 -8.69 17.52 7.25
C GLY A 203 -9.07 17.61 8.72
N SER A 204 -9.17 16.45 9.36
CA SER A 204 -9.60 16.32 10.75
C SER A 204 -8.63 15.53 11.61
N LEU A 205 -8.89 15.48 12.91
CA LEU A 205 -8.44 14.38 13.75
C LEU A 205 -9.02 13.06 13.21
N THR A 206 -8.24 11.99 13.29
CA THR A 206 -8.64 10.64 12.84
C THR A 206 -9.29 9.80 13.94
N THR A 207 -9.49 10.40 15.11
CA THR A 207 -10.18 9.81 16.25
C THR A 207 -11.19 10.81 16.82
N PRO A 208 -12.22 10.34 17.55
CA PRO A 208 -13.18 11.22 18.22
C PRO A 208 -12.50 12.29 19.09
N PRO A 209 -12.99 13.54 19.08
CA PRO A 209 -14.24 13.99 18.47
C PRO A 209 -14.14 14.36 16.97
N CYS A 210 -13.07 14.01 16.26
CA CYS A 210 -12.92 14.22 14.82
C CYS A 210 -13.01 15.68 14.34
N HIS A 211 -12.60 16.64 15.16
CA HIS A 211 -12.59 18.06 14.80
C HIS A 211 -11.82 18.30 13.49
N GLN A 212 -12.42 19.09 12.59
CA GLN A 212 -11.87 19.46 11.28
C GLN A 212 -10.90 20.64 11.39
N SER A 213 -9.88 20.46 12.22
CA SER A 213 -8.93 21.49 12.66
C SER A 213 -7.51 21.26 12.14
N VAL A 214 -7.29 20.26 11.29
CA VAL A 214 -5.96 19.74 10.97
C VAL A 214 -5.53 20.15 9.57
N THR A 215 -4.39 20.83 9.49
CA THR A 215 -3.62 20.94 8.25
C THR A 215 -2.67 19.74 8.15
N TRP A 216 -2.99 18.80 7.27
CA TRP A 216 -2.22 17.57 7.11
C TRP A 216 -1.02 17.76 6.19
N THR A 217 0.11 17.19 6.57
CA THR A 217 1.25 16.97 5.67
C THR A 217 1.62 15.49 5.65
N LEU A 218 1.31 14.80 4.56
CA LEU A 218 1.66 13.39 4.36
C LEU A 218 2.92 13.31 3.50
N PHE A 219 4.03 12.81 4.04
CA PHE A 219 5.27 12.71 3.27
C PHE A 219 5.16 11.66 2.16
N ASN A 220 5.76 11.95 1.00
CA ASN A 220 5.77 11.04 -0.14
C ASN A 220 6.72 9.86 0.08
N GLU A 221 7.88 10.13 0.70
CA GLU A 221 8.85 9.11 1.05
C GLU A 221 8.34 8.31 2.26
N ARG A 222 8.46 6.98 2.17
CA ARG A 222 8.05 6.04 3.23
C ARG A 222 9.27 5.63 4.05
N ILE A 223 9.08 5.48 5.35
CA ILE A 223 10.14 4.97 6.23
C ILE A 223 10.03 3.45 6.33
N GLN A 224 11.18 2.78 6.42
CA GLN A 224 11.22 1.33 6.57
C GLN A 224 11.49 0.95 8.03
N ILE A 225 10.84 -0.12 8.51
CA ILE A 225 11.19 -0.84 9.74
C ILE A 225 11.30 -2.34 9.43
N SER A 226 12.01 -3.10 10.26
CA SER A 226 12.15 -4.55 10.02
C SER A 226 10.85 -5.31 10.34
N PRO A 227 10.67 -6.55 9.84
CA PRO A 227 9.48 -7.35 10.17
C PRO A 227 9.37 -7.62 11.67
N ALA A 228 10.51 -7.78 12.35
CA ALA A 228 10.55 -7.95 13.81
C ALA A 228 10.14 -6.67 14.57
N GLN A 229 10.39 -5.49 14.01
CA GLN A 229 9.94 -4.22 14.56
C GLN A 229 8.43 -4.03 14.38
N LEU A 230 7.89 -4.36 13.20
CA LEU A 230 6.45 -4.32 12.95
C LEU A 230 5.70 -5.29 13.88
N LEU A 231 6.17 -6.53 14.00
CA LEU A 231 5.55 -7.54 14.86
C LEU A 231 5.46 -7.09 16.33
N LYS A 232 6.42 -6.29 16.81
CA LYS A 232 6.37 -5.71 18.16
C LYS A 232 5.20 -4.75 18.33
N LEU A 233 4.89 -3.92 17.32
CA LEU A 233 3.72 -3.04 17.35
C LEU A 233 2.44 -3.89 17.42
N GLU A 234 2.35 -4.90 16.56
CA GLU A 234 1.14 -5.72 16.38
C GLU A 234 0.80 -6.62 17.56
N THR A 235 1.75 -6.94 18.45
CA THR A 235 1.57 -8.06 19.42
C THR A 235 1.85 -7.72 20.88
N ILE A 236 2.42 -6.55 21.21
CA ILE A 236 2.87 -6.26 22.58
C ILE A 236 1.81 -5.55 23.41
N LEU A 237 1.06 -4.63 22.81
CA LEU A 237 0.16 -3.74 23.53
C LEU A 237 -1.25 -4.32 23.62
N TYR A 238 -1.94 -3.95 24.69
CA TYR A 238 -3.33 -4.27 24.97
C TYR A 238 -4.12 -2.96 25.08
N SER A 239 -5.34 -2.94 24.54
CA SER A 239 -6.29 -1.84 24.69
C SER A 239 -6.97 -1.83 26.06
N SER A 240 -6.99 -2.99 26.73
CA SER A 240 -7.53 -3.16 28.08
C SER A 240 -6.55 -2.72 29.17
N LYS A 241 -7.08 -2.39 30.35
CA LYS A 241 -6.28 -2.13 31.56
C LYS A 241 -5.70 -3.44 32.11
N ALA A 242 -4.80 -3.34 33.08
CA ALA A 242 -4.13 -4.51 33.65
C ALA A 242 -5.05 -5.34 34.56
N GLU A 243 -5.99 -4.66 35.21
CA GLU A 243 -7.02 -5.21 36.09
C GLU A 243 -8.22 -5.80 35.35
N ASP A 244 -8.37 -5.52 34.06
CA ASP A 244 -9.46 -6.05 33.25
C ASP A 244 -9.30 -7.56 33.07
N ARG A 245 -10.42 -8.28 33.19
CA ARG A 245 -10.44 -9.75 33.05
C ARG A 245 -10.13 -10.18 31.63
N ASP A 246 -10.69 -9.47 30.67
CA ASP A 246 -10.56 -9.76 29.25
C ASP A 246 -9.45 -8.91 28.66
N ARG A 247 -8.37 -9.57 28.27
CA ARG A 247 -7.22 -8.91 27.64
C ARG A 247 -7.46 -8.82 26.14
N MET A 248 -7.53 -7.59 25.65
CA MET A 248 -7.69 -7.32 24.22
C MET A 248 -6.40 -6.73 23.68
N LEU A 249 -5.81 -7.39 22.67
CA LEU A 249 -4.63 -6.83 21.99
C LEU A 249 -5.00 -5.52 21.31
N LEU A 250 -4.07 -4.57 21.34
CA LEU A 250 -4.20 -3.32 20.63
C LEU A 250 -3.74 -3.53 19.19
N GLN A 251 -4.70 -3.79 18.30
CA GLN A 251 -4.51 -4.04 16.88
C GLN A 251 -5.55 -3.29 16.07
N ASP A 252 -5.29 -3.12 14.78
CA ASP A 252 -6.18 -2.44 13.83
C ASP A 252 -6.66 -1.07 14.35
N ASN A 253 -5.72 -0.33 14.94
CA ASN A 253 -5.98 0.97 15.55
C ASN A 253 -5.91 2.10 14.52
N TYR A 254 -6.51 1.90 13.34
CA TYR A 254 -6.56 2.87 12.25
C TYR A 254 -8.01 3.10 11.80
N ARG A 255 -8.31 4.34 11.43
CA ARG A 255 -9.58 4.73 10.83
C ARG A 255 -9.54 4.43 9.34
N THR A 256 -10.67 3.97 8.81
CA THR A 256 -10.88 3.82 7.37
C THR A 256 -10.78 5.16 6.64
N THR A 257 -10.36 5.12 5.37
CA THR A 257 -10.27 6.31 4.54
C THR A 257 -11.63 6.98 4.35
N GLN A 258 -11.64 8.30 4.47
CA GLN A 258 -12.82 9.13 4.41
C GLN A 258 -12.96 9.75 3.02
N PRO A 259 -14.19 10.04 2.56
CA PRO A 259 -14.40 10.69 1.27
C PRO A 259 -13.68 12.04 1.17
N LEU A 260 -13.06 12.31 0.02
CA LEU A 260 -12.35 13.57 -0.20
C LEU A 260 -13.30 14.77 -0.30
N ASN A 261 -14.57 14.57 -0.70
CA ASN A 261 -15.63 15.59 -0.73
C ASN A 261 -15.21 16.90 -1.40
N HIS A 262 -14.75 16.81 -2.65
CA HIS A 262 -14.31 17.96 -3.48
C HIS A 262 -13.10 18.75 -2.95
N ARG A 263 -12.48 18.35 -1.83
CA ARG A 263 -11.19 18.91 -1.41
C ARG A 263 -10.12 18.58 -2.44
N VAL A 264 -9.10 19.41 -2.48
CA VAL A 264 -7.91 19.22 -3.31
C VAL A 264 -6.77 18.79 -2.40
N VAL A 265 -6.07 17.72 -2.80
CA VAL A 265 -4.77 17.38 -2.23
C VAL A 265 -3.70 18.06 -3.08
N PHE A 266 -2.91 18.92 -2.45
CA PHE A 266 -1.78 19.58 -3.10
C PHE A 266 -0.53 18.72 -2.95
N ALA A 267 0.39 18.80 -3.91
CA ALA A 267 1.72 18.20 -3.83
C ALA A 267 2.77 19.30 -3.87
N SER A 268 3.80 19.21 -3.02
CA SER A 268 4.93 20.14 -3.01
C SER A 268 5.96 19.88 -4.12
N PHE A 269 5.75 18.81 -4.90
CA PHE A 269 6.63 18.39 -5.98
C PHE A 269 5.80 18.19 -7.26
N SER A 270 6.40 18.49 -8.40
CA SER A 270 5.78 18.15 -9.68
C SER A 270 5.71 16.64 -9.80
N ALA A 271 4.57 16.09 -10.24
CA ALA A 271 4.54 14.73 -10.73
C ALA A 271 5.64 14.61 -11.78
N GLU A 272 6.64 13.75 -11.55
CA GLU A 272 7.69 13.50 -12.52
C GLU A 272 6.99 13.15 -13.83
N SER A 273 7.10 14.04 -14.83
CA SER A 273 6.71 13.73 -16.20
C SER A 273 7.48 12.46 -16.53
N GLY A 274 6.76 11.33 -16.59
CA GLY A 274 7.37 10.01 -16.50
C GLY A 274 8.64 9.93 -17.33
N ARG A 275 9.78 9.65 -16.68
CA ARG A 275 11.15 9.62 -17.25
C ARG A 275 11.20 10.21 -18.65
N GLU A 276 11.48 11.50 -18.79
CA GLU A 276 11.95 12.02 -20.08
C GLU A 276 13.21 11.22 -20.41
N LEU A 277 13.06 10.22 -21.28
CA LEU A 277 14.18 9.44 -21.77
C LEU A 277 15.17 10.44 -22.34
N THR A 278 16.39 10.41 -21.83
CA THR A 278 17.45 11.27 -22.36
C THR A 278 17.56 11.01 -23.86
N SER A 279 17.99 12.02 -24.63
CA SER A 279 18.23 11.83 -26.08
C SER A 279 19.13 10.62 -26.35
N GLY A 280 20.03 10.28 -25.42
CA GLY A 280 20.86 9.07 -25.48
C GLY A 280 20.08 7.77 -25.32
N GLU A 281 19.17 7.68 -24.35
CA GLU A 281 18.32 6.50 -24.15
C GLU A 281 17.34 6.28 -25.31
N VAL A 282 16.72 7.35 -25.84
CA VAL A 282 15.87 7.27 -27.03
C VAL A 282 16.67 6.76 -28.23
N THR A 283 17.88 7.28 -28.42
CA THR A 283 18.77 6.84 -29.51
C THR A 283 19.15 5.37 -29.35
N ALA A 284 19.46 4.91 -28.13
CA ALA A 284 19.80 3.52 -27.87
C ALA A 284 18.63 2.56 -28.16
N ILE A 285 17.40 2.93 -27.81
CA ILE A 285 16.20 2.14 -28.09
C ILE A 285 15.99 2.05 -29.61
N VAL A 286 16.09 3.16 -30.35
CA VAL A 286 15.92 3.17 -31.80
C VAL A 286 16.98 2.31 -32.50
N ILE A 287 18.25 2.44 -32.11
CA ILE A 287 19.33 1.62 -32.66
C ILE A 287 19.11 0.13 -32.35
N GLY A 288 18.73 -0.19 -31.11
CA GLY A 288 18.44 -1.56 -30.68
C GLY A 288 17.33 -2.20 -31.52
N VAL A 289 16.23 -1.48 -31.76
CA VAL A 289 15.12 -1.93 -32.60
C VAL A 289 15.57 -2.13 -34.05
N MET A 290 16.31 -1.17 -34.61
CA MET A 290 16.82 -1.27 -35.98
C MET A 290 17.77 -2.47 -36.17
N CYS A 291 18.71 -2.68 -35.25
CA CYS A 291 19.60 -3.84 -35.26
C CYS A 291 18.82 -5.15 -35.12
N GLY A 292 17.80 -5.18 -34.25
CA GLY A 292 16.91 -6.33 -34.10
C GLY A 292 16.19 -6.68 -35.40
N CYS A 293 15.59 -5.69 -36.07
CA CYS A 293 14.91 -5.88 -37.36
C CYS A 293 15.87 -6.38 -38.46
N VAL A 294 17.09 -5.84 -38.53
CA VAL A 294 18.10 -6.29 -39.49
C VAL A 294 18.52 -7.74 -39.19
N GLY A 295 18.76 -8.08 -37.93
CA GLY A 295 19.07 -9.46 -37.51
C GLY A 295 17.97 -10.43 -37.91
N LEU A 296 16.71 -10.06 -37.66
CA LEU A 296 15.54 -10.86 -38.03
C LEU A 296 15.44 -11.06 -39.56
N ALA A 297 15.67 -10.01 -40.35
CA ALA A 297 15.68 -10.09 -41.81
C ALA A 297 16.78 -11.01 -42.35
N VAL A 298 17.97 -11.00 -41.74
CA VAL A 298 19.07 -11.90 -42.11
C VAL A 298 18.72 -13.36 -41.78
N ILE A 299 18.16 -13.62 -40.60
CA ILE A 299 17.70 -14.96 -40.20
C ILE A 299 16.64 -15.48 -41.17
N ILE A 300 15.62 -14.67 -41.48
CA ILE A 300 14.58 -15.02 -42.45
C ILE A 300 15.19 -15.33 -43.82
N ARG A 301 16.13 -14.51 -44.29
CA ARG A 301 16.82 -14.73 -45.57
C ARG A 301 17.60 -16.05 -45.58
N PHE A 302 18.28 -16.39 -44.48
CA PHE A 302 18.96 -17.68 -44.33
C PHE A 302 17.98 -18.84 -44.37
N ILE A 303 16.88 -18.77 -43.61
CA ILE A 303 15.83 -19.80 -43.61
C ILE A 303 15.29 -20.00 -45.04
N VAL A 304 14.93 -18.93 -45.75
CA VAL A 304 14.42 -18.99 -47.13
C VAL A 304 15.45 -19.59 -48.09
N LYS A 305 16.73 -19.20 -47.97
CA LYS A 305 17.81 -19.74 -48.80
C LYS A 305 18.02 -21.23 -48.54
N THR A 306 17.99 -21.64 -47.28
CA THR A 306 18.13 -23.05 -46.87
C THR A 306 16.96 -23.87 -47.41
N ILE A 307 15.71 -23.40 -47.26
CA ILE A 307 14.54 -24.07 -47.84
C ILE A 307 14.69 -24.21 -49.36
N ARG A 308 15.03 -23.14 -50.08
CA ARG A 308 15.23 -23.18 -51.54
C ARG A 308 16.33 -24.16 -51.96
N PHE A 309 17.43 -24.23 -51.21
CA PHE A 309 18.53 -25.16 -51.47
C PHE A 309 18.06 -26.62 -51.33
N PHE A 310 17.33 -26.94 -50.26
CA PHE A 310 16.74 -28.27 -50.09
C PHE A 310 15.67 -28.59 -51.14
N THR A 311 14.85 -27.61 -51.55
CA THR A 311 13.88 -27.81 -52.66
C THR A 311 14.60 -28.09 -53.99
N LEU A 312 15.72 -27.43 -54.26
CA LEU A 312 16.54 -27.69 -55.46
C LEU A 312 17.19 -29.07 -55.44
N LEU A 313 17.74 -29.50 -54.31
CA LEU A 313 18.28 -30.85 -54.13
C LEU A 313 17.21 -31.93 -54.27
N HIS A 314 16.00 -31.68 -53.75
CA HIS A 314 14.87 -32.60 -53.94
C HIS A 314 14.42 -32.65 -55.42
N ARG A 315 14.54 -31.55 -56.16
CA ARG A 315 14.25 -31.51 -57.60
C ARG A 315 15.32 -32.24 -58.43
N GLU A 316 16.61 -32.10 -58.10
CA GLU A 316 17.69 -32.83 -58.78
C GLU A 316 17.67 -34.33 -58.50
N SER A 317 17.38 -34.76 -57.27
CA SER A 317 17.23 -36.19 -56.95
C SER A 317 16.04 -36.84 -57.67
N VAL A 318 14.92 -36.13 -57.84
CA VAL A 318 13.77 -36.60 -58.64
C VAL A 318 14.12 -36.68 -60.13
N VAL A 319 14.94 -35.77 -60.66
CA VAL A 319 15.38 -35.79 -62.07
C VAL A 319 16.42 -36.88 -62.34
N VAL A 320 17.38 -37.11 -61.43
CA VAL A 320 18.38 -38.18 -61.55
C VAL A 320 17.75 -39.57 -61.48
N ASN A 321 16.74 -39.79 -60.62
CA ASN A 321 16.02 -41.06 -60.57
C ASN A 321 15.12 -41.34 -61.79
N SER A 322 14.86 -40.35 -62.65
CA SER A 322 14.06 -40.52 -63.87
C SER A 322 14.90 -40.75 -65.14
N SER A 323 16.24 -40.67 -65.06
CA SER A 323 17.13 -40.64 -66.23
C SER A 323 18.07 -41.85 -66.39
N THR A 324 17.99 -42.87 -65.53
CA THR A 324 18.82 -44.09 -65.66
C THR A 324 18.03 -45.38 -65.40
N SER A 325 17.21 -45.82 -66.36
CA SER A 325 17.18 -47.22 -66.78
C SER A 325 16.44 -47.37 -68.11
N SER A 326 17.18 -47.75 -69.15
CA SER A 326 16.66 -48.20 -70.43
C SER A 326 17.47 -49.42 -70.84
N TRP A 327 16.75 -50.45 -71.32
CA TRP A 327 17.21 -51.67 -72.00
C TRP A 327 17.69 -52.81 -71.06
N ASP A 328 17.32 -54.09 -71.20
CA ASP A 328 16.59 -54.81 -72.26
C ASP A 328 16.23 -56.28 -71.85
N VAL A 329 15.10 -56.79 -72.36
CA VAL A 329 14.91 -58.14 -73.01
C VAL A 329 14.77 -59.47 -72.19
N LEU A 330 13.50 -59.95 -72.14
CA LEU A 330 12.93 -61.33 -72.35
C LEU A 330 13.18 -62.51 -71.35
N PRO A 331 12.38 -63.62 -71.37
CA PRO A 331 10.91 -63.77 -71.48
C PRO A 331 10.28 -64.82 -70.49
N SER A 332 8.94 -64.81 -70.42
CA SER A 332 8.00 -65.93 -70.11
C SER A 332 7.75 -66.44 -68.66
N SER A 333 6.43 -66.55 -68.38
CA SER A 333 5.67 -67.52 -67.55
C SER A 333 5.53 -67.35 -66.01
N ARG A 334 4.34 -66.81 -65.60
CA ARG A 334 3.36 -67.11 -64.49
C ARG A 334 3.82 -67.77 -63.16
N PRO A 335 3.03 -67.69 -62.03
CA PRO A 335 1.85 -66.86 -61.67
C PRO A 335 1.88 -66.26 -60.22
N ALA A 336 0.79 -65.56 -59.83
CA ALA A 336 0.51 -64.72 -58.63
C ALA A 336 0.42 -65.47 -57.25
N PRO A 337 0.00 -64.86 -56.07
CA PRO A 337 -0.45 -63.49 -55.74
C PRO A 337 -0.12 -62.86 -54.32
N MET A 338 -0.57 -61.60 -54.10
CA MET A 338 -1.02 -60.91 -52.82
C MET A 338 0.01 -60.56 -51.69
N SER A 339 -0.08 -59.49 -50.85
CA SER A 339 -1.00 -58.34 -50.62
C SER A 339 -0.47 -57.35 -49.53
N ARG A 340 -0.86 -56.04 -49.59
CA ARG A 340 -1.26 -55.10 -48.47
C ARG A 340 -0.13 -54.56 -47.53
N MET A 341 -0.03 -53.33 -46.98
CA MET A 341 -0.85 -52.12 -46.68
C MET A 341 0.14 -50.94 -46.36
N LYS A 342 0.12 -49.76 -47.01
CA LYS A 342 -0.40 -48.41 -46.61
C LYS A 342 -0.46 -48.04 -45.11
N GLU A 343 0.26 -46.96 -44.75
CA GLU A 343 -0.29 -45.77 -44.06
C GLU A 343 0.64 -44.55 -44.19
N LEU A 344 0.06 -43.37 -44.45
CA LEU A 344 0.69 -42.05 -44.44
C LEU A 344 -0.39 -41.08 -43.94
N GLU A 345 -0.06 -40.30 -42.92
CA GLU A 345 -0.87 -39.22 -42.35
C GLU A 345 -0.95 -38.01 -43.28
N GLU A 346 -2.11 -37.33 -43.26
CA GLU A 346 -2.31 -36.01 -43.84
C GLU A 346 -2.93 -35.08 -42.79
N GLU A 347 -2.34 -33.90 -42.61
CA GLU A 347 -2.95 -32.75 -41.95
C GLU A 347 -3.89 -32.01 -42.91
N LYS A 348 -5.10 -31.63 -42.46
CA LYS A 348 -5.60 -30.26 -42.66
C LYS A 348 -6.88 -29.93 -41.88
N LYS A 349 -6.77 -28.78 -41.18
CA LYS A 349 -7.71 -27.64 -41.07
C LYS A 349 -9.19 -27.84 -40.68
N GLN A 350 -9.56 -26.86 -39.84
CA GLN A 350 -10.78 -26.01 -39.84
C GLN A 350 -11.89 -26.32 -38.83
N ASP A 351 -12.08 -25.32 -37.96
CA ASP A 351 -13.31 -24.61 -37.56
C ASP A 351 -14.64 -25.36 -37.35
N MET A 352 -15.32 -24.86 -36.32
CA MET A 352 -16.77 -24.90 -36.04
C MET A 352 -17.38 -26.27 -35.76
N ALA A 353 -17.86 -26.45 -34.52
CA ALA A 353 -19.30 -26.39 -34.21
C ALA A 353 -19.67 -27.07 -32.87
N LEU A 354 -20.45 -26.32 -32.07
CA LEU A 354 -21.69 -26.73 -31.40
C LEU A 354 -21.71 -27.70 -30.20
N ASN A 355 -22.52 -27.25 -29.24
CA ASN A 355 -23.44 -28.00 -28.37
C ASN A 355 -22.88 -28.79 -27.18
N SER A 356 -23.26 -28.35 -25.98
CA SER A 356 -24.22 -29.12 -25.18
C SER A 356 -24.86 -28.26 -24.09
N THR A 357 -26.14 -27.99 -24.28
CA THR A 357 -27.15 -27.73 -23.26
C THR A 357 -27.19 -28.82 -22.19
N CYS A 358 -27.44 -28.46 -20.93
CA CYS A 358 -28.35 -29.22 -20.06
C CYS A 358 -28.95 -28.31 -18.98
N GLU A 359 -30.26 -28.44 -18.86
CA GLU A 359 -31.20 -27.65 -18.07
C GLU A 359 -31.24 -28.01 -16.58
N ALA A 360 -31.98 -27.16 -15.87
CA ALA A 360 -32.40 -27.20 -14.49
C ALA A 360 -33.22 -28.44 -14.06
N GLY A 361 -33.22 -28.69 -12.75
CA GLY A 361 -34.18 -29.57 -12.07
C GLY A 361 -34.27 -29.29 -10.57
N LYS A 362 -35.36 -28.65 -10.15
CA LYS A 362 -35.83 -28.41 -8.76
C LYS A 362 -36.12 -29.71 -7.98
N LYS A 363 -35.99 -29.67 -6.65
CA LYS A 363 -37.00 -30.04 -5.61
C LYS A 363 -36.36 -29.98 -4.20
N GLU A 364 -36.79 -29.08 -3.32
CA GLU A 364 -37.83 -29.21 -2.27
C GLU A 364 -37.33 -29.82 -0.94
N GLU A 365 -37.59 -29.04 0.12
CA GLU A 365 -37.47 -29.16 1.61
C GLU A 365 -38.00 -30.47 2.25
N PRO A 366 -37.92 -30.74 3.60
CA PRO A 366 -37.97 -29.78 4.73
C PRO A 366 -37.11 -30.07 5.99
N SER A 367 -37.15 -29.10 6.93
CA SER A 367 -36.68 -29.13 8.33
C SER A 367 -37.27 -30.28 9.18
N PRO A 368 -36.74 -30.52 10.40
CA PRO A 368 -37.41 -29.94 11.57
C PRO A 368 -36.49 -29.56 12.76
N SER A 369 -36.84 -28.46 13.44
CA SER A 369 -36.72 -28.27 14.90
C SER A 369 -38.02 -28.78 15.57
N PRO A 370 -38.23 -28.85 16.91
CA PRO A 370 -37.53 -28.18 18.04
C PRO A 370 -37.34 -29.05 19.30
N GLN A 371 -36.69 -28.53 20.35
CA GLN A 371 -37.24 -28.53 21.74
C GLN A 371 -36.36 -27.81 22.76
N THR A 372 -37.05 -27.07 23.61
CA THR A 372 -36.68 -26.32 24.82
C THR A 372 -36.75 -27.19 26.10
N ASP A 373 -35.83 -26.93 27.04
CA ASP A 373 -35.99 -26.81 28.52
C ASP A 373 -36.45 -28.02 29.36
N PRO A 374 -36.13 -28.08 30.68
CA PRO A 374 -35.95 -26.97 31.65
C PRO A 374 -34.57 -26.82 32.34
#